data_AF-A0A7S0KML4-F1
#
_entry.id   AF-A0A7S0KML4-F1
#
_cell.length_a   1.000
_cell.length_b   1.000
_cell.length_c   1.000
_cell.angle_alpha   90.00
_cell.angle_beta   90.00
_cell.angle_gamma   90.00
#
_symmetry.space_group_name_H-M   'P 1'
#
loop_
_entity.id
_entity.type
_entity.pdbx_description
1 polymer ?
#
loop_
_entity_poly.entity_id
_entity_poly.type
_entity_poly.pdbx_seq_one_letter_code
_entity_poly.pdbx_strand_id
1 'polypeptide(L)'
;SAVRDAAGESANRLEYAASDGEQSSADESYEDDDDLDDRYDRYDPRRRPDPRYPADDNTSDNTSLLIRKDLDAVNHALDRSRRALAFVDAAAARLRDDTAECAVCFERLAGRHVTVLRCLHHFDGQCVARMLAASSARGGGGASARTVTCPLCRVPTRRKNMCTFVHGGSSP
;
A
#
# COMPACT_ATOMS: atom_id res chain seq x y z
N SER A 1 0.56 49.40 -53.54
CA SER A 1 0.06 48.00 -53.56
C SER A 1 0.33 47.40 -52.20
N ALA A 2 -0.65 47.32 -51.30
CA ALA A 2 -1.72 46.31 -51.25
C ALA A 2 -1.29 45.07 -50.42
N VAL A 3 -1.82 44.99 -49.17
CA VAL A 3 -2.50 43.85 -48.47
C VAL A 3 -1.91 42.42 -48.61
N ARG A 4 -1.97 41.45 -47.68
CA ARG A 4 -2.57 41.22 -46.34
C ARG A 4 -2.14 39.79 -45.89
N ASP A 5 -2.16 39.57 -44.57
CA ASP A 5 -2.64 38.39 -43.81
C ASP A 5 -1.91 37.01 -43.76
N ALA A 6 -2.12 36.42 -42.56
CA ALA A 6 -2.08 35.01 -42.10
C ALA A 6 -0.75 34.50 -41.52
N ALA A 7 -0.56 34.49 -40.20
CA ALA A 7 -1.15 33.62 -39.16
C ALA A 7 -0.54 32.19 -39.15
N GLY A 8 0.04 31.81 -38.01
CA GLY A 8 0.67 30.51 -37.80
C GLY A 8 1.27 30.35 -36.40
N GLU A 9 0.44 30.57 -35.39
CA GLU A 9 0.68 30.36 -33.96
C GLU A 9 0.75 28.86 -33.61
N SER A 10 1.68 28.46 -32.72
CA SER A 10 1.41 27.45 -31.67
C SER A 10 2.64 27.25 -30.79
N ALA A 11 2.74 28.09 -29.75
CA ALA A 11 3.50 27.81 -28.55
C ALA A 11 2.77 26.75 -27.73
N ASN A 12 3.40 25.60 -27.50
CA ASN A 12 2.81 24.51 -26.72
C ASN A 12 3.01 24.79 -25.22
N ARG A 13 2.09 25.57 -24.65
CA ARG A 13 1.93 25.82 -23.21
C ARG A 13 1.01 24.74 -22.66
N LEU A 14 1.58 23.70 -22.05
CA LEU A 14 0.82 22.71 -21.28
C LEU A 14 0.48 23.31 -19.92
N GLU A 15 -0.74 23.84 -19.82
CA GLU A 15 -1.34 24.29 -18.58
C GLU A 15 -1.79 23.10 -17.72
N TYR A 16 -1.59 23.28 -16.41
CA TYR A 16 -2.04 22.41 -15.34
C TYR A 16 -3.56 22.26 -15.36
N ALA A 17 -4.05 21.04 -15.54
CA ALA A 17 -5.41 20.67 -15.18
C ALA A 17 -5.38 19.91 -13.86
N ALA A 18 -5.63 20.63 -12.77
CA ALA A 18 -6.06 20.03 -11.51
C ALA A 18 -7.41 19.35 -11.75
N SER A 19 -7.46 18.04 -11.58
CA SER A 19 -8.70 17.26 -11.59
C SER A 19 -9.03 16.91 -10.15
N ASP A 20 -9.96 17.68 -9.59
CA ASP A 20 -10.73 17.30 -8.41
C ASP A 20 -11.56 16.06 -8.77
N GLY A 21 -11.07 14.90 -8.35
CA GLY A 21 -11.76 13.62 -8.45
C GLY A 21 -12.50 13.35 -7.16
N GLU A 22 -13.82 13.48 -7.23
CA GLU A 22 -14.79 13.22 -6.18
C GLU A 22 -14.53 11.91 -5.43
N GLN A 23 -14.65 11.97 -4.10
CA GLN A 23 -14.55 10.86 -3.17
C GLN A 23 -15.71 9.88 -3.41
N SER A 24 -15.47 8.86 -4.23
CA SER A 24 -16.32 7.67 -4.29
C SER A 24 -16.03 6.78 -3.09
N SER A 25 -16.93 6.82 -2.11
CA SER A 25 -16.99 5.90 -0.97
C SER A 25 -17.57 4.57 -1.42
N ALA A 26 -16.75 3.71 -2.01
CA ALA A 26 -17.06 2.30 -2.20
C ALA A 26 -16.44 1.52 -1.02
N ASP A 27 -17.25 1.29 0.00
CA ASP A 27 -17.49 -0.04 0.57
C ASP A 27 -16.50 -1.13 0.06
N GLU A 28 -15.40 -1.33 0.78
CA GLU A 28 -14.56 -2.53 0.62
C GLU A 28 -15.11 -3.60 1.59
N SER A 29 -16.03 -4.42 1.09
CA SER A 29 -16.46 -5.65 1.76
C SER A 29 -15.28 -6.62 1.82
N TYR A 30 -14.84 -6.92 3.04
CA TYR A 30 -13.87 -7.97 3.33
C TYR A 30 -14.58 -9.32 3.25
N GLU A 31 -14.39 -10.05 2.15
CA GLU A 31 -14.68 -11.48 2.09
C GLU A 31 -13.49 -12.21 2.73
N ASP A 32 -13.68 -12.57 4.00
CA ASP A 32 -12.81 -13.42 4.81
C ASP A 32 -13.34 -14.86 4.65
N ASP A 33 -12.88 -15.55 3.61
CA ASP A 33 -13.14 -16.98 3.39
C ASP A 33 -12.26 -17.80 4.34
N ASP A 34 -12.70 -17.93 5.59
CA ASP A 34 -12.26 -18.99 6.50
C ASP A 34 -13.49 -19.86 6.86
N ASP A 35 -13.80 -20.80 5.95
CA ASP A 35 -14.52 -22.02 6.30
C ASP A 35 -13.70 -22.77 7.36
N LEU A 36 -14.24 -22.96 8.58
CA LEU A 36 -14.30 -24.25 9.29
C LEU A 36 -14.88 -24.12 10.72
N ASP A 37 -15.92 -24.94 10.93
CA ASP A 37 -16.40 -25.55 12.18
C ASP A 37 -17.00 -24.65 13.28
N ASP A 38 -18.34 -24.66 13.39
CA ASP A 38 -19.06 -25.57 14.29
C ASP A 38 -20.50 -25.07 14.56
N ARG A 39 -21.48 -25.83 14.06
CA ARG A 39 -22.71 -26.18 14.79
C ARG A 39 -23.39 -25.05 15.59
N TYR A 40 -23.88 -24.00 14.91
CA TYR A 40 -24.90 -23.16 15.52
C TYR A 40 -26.24 -23.92 15.54
N ASP A 41 -26.73 -24.20 16.74
CA ASP A 41 -28.05 -24.74 16.97
C ASP A 41 -29.09 -23.97 16.15
N ARG A 42 -29.86 -24.74 15.39
CA ARG A 42 -31.03 -24.31 14.63
C ARG A 42 -31.95 -23.48 15.54
N TYR A 43 -31.93 -22.16 15.37
CA TYR A 43 -32.85 -21.27 16.07
C TYR A 43 -34.29 -21.69 15.79
N ASP A 44 -34.98 -22.21 16.80
CA ASP A 44 -36.40 -22.55 16.75
C ASP A 44 -37.23 -21.32 17.19
N PRO A 45 -37.90 -20.62 16.26
CA PRO A 45 -38.66 -19.41 16.56
C PRO A 45 -39.92 -19.65 17.41
N ARG A 46 -40.22 -20.90 17.80
CA ARG A 46 -41.39 -21.25 18.62
C ARG A 46 -41.07 -21.42 20.11
N ARG A 47 -39.80 -21.35 20.52
CA ARG A 47 -39.43 -21.38 21.94
C ARG A 47 -39.78 -20.03 22.57
N ARG A 48 -40.97 -19.96 23.19
CA ARG A 48 -41.33 -18.82 24.04
C ARG A 48 -40.29 -18.69 25.15
N PRO A 49 -39.74 -17.48 25.40
CA PRO A 49 -38.88 -17.24 26.56
C PRO A 49 -39.63 -17.63 27.83
N ASP A 50 -39.04 -18.48 28.66
CA ASP A 50 -39.60 -18.86 29.96
C ASP A 50 -39.61 -17.61 30.87
N PRO A 51 -40.77 -17.16 31.39
CA PRO A 51 -40.85 -15.98 32.25
C PRO A 51 -40.12 -16.13 33.60
N ARG A 52 -39.62 -17.34 33.93
CA ARG A 52 -38.99 -17.65 35.22
C ARG A 52 -37.49 -17.38 35.27
N TYR A 53 -36.87 -17.04 34.14
CA TYR A 53 -35.48 -16.57 34.12
C TYR A 53 -35.49 -15.06 33.85
N PRO A 54 -34.99 -14.22 34.79
CA PRO A 54 -34.72 -12.83 34.46
C PRO A 54 -33.74 -12.82 33.28
N ALA A 55 -33.90 -11.88 32.35
CA ALA A 55 -32.89 -11.67 31.32
C ALA A 55 -31.58 -11.33 32.03
N ASP A 56 -30.68 -12.30 32.08
CA ASP A 56 -29.36 -12.16 32.70
C ASP A 56 -28.69 -10.92 32.10
N ASP A 57 -27.97 -10.16 32.93
CA ASP A 57 -27.27 -8.91 32.63
C ASP A 57 -26.15 -9.11 31.59
N ASN A 58 -26.57 -9.42 30.36
CA ASN A 58 -25.76 -9.75 29.19
C ASN A 58 -24.99 -8.53 28.67
N THR A 59 -25.20 -7.36 29.28
CA THR A 59 -24.53 -6.11 28.98
C THR A 59 -23.05 -6.16 29.35
N SER A 60 -22.70 -6.82 30.46
CA SER A 60 -21.31 -6.93 30.94
C SER A 60 -20.46 -7.88 30.09
N ASP A 61 -21.01 -9.01 29.66
CA ASP A 61 -20.34 -9.99 28.81
C ASP A 61 -20.15 -9.46 27.38
N ASN A 62 -21.16 -8.80 26.82
CA ASN A 62 -21.04 -8.13 25.52
C ASN A 62 -20.00 -6.99 25.56
N THR A 63 -19.96 -6.22 26.65
CA THR A 63 -18.95 -5.17 26.83
C THR A 63 -17.54 -5.77 26.93
N SER A 64 -17.39 -6.88 27.65
CA SER A 64 -16.10 -7.58 27.78
C SER A 64 -15.59 -8.15 26.46
N LEU A 65 -16.48 -8.69 25.62
CA LEU A 65 -16.15 -9.16 24.27
C LEU A 65 -15.75 -8.01 23.34
N LEU A 66 -16.47 -6.89 23.38
CA LEU A 66 -16.13 -5.70 22.60
C LEU A 66 -14.76 -5.13 23.00
N ILE A 67 -14.49 -5.00 24.30
CA ILE A 67 -13.19 -4.55 24.82
C ILE A 67 -12.06 -5.48 24.33
N ARG A 68 -12.29 -6.80 24.33
CA ARG A 68 -11.27 -7.76 23.89
C ARG A 68 -10.99 -7.64 22.38
N LYS A 69 -12.03 -7.51 21.57
CA LYS A 69 -11.91 -7.28 20.13
C LYS A 69 -11.17 -5.98 19.82
N ASP A 70 -11.47 -4.91 20.55
CA ASP A 70 -10.78 -3.62 20.41
C ASP A 70 -9.29 -3.75 20.79
N LEU A 71 -8.98 -4.45 21.87
CA LEU A 71 -7.60 -4.70 22.30
C LEU A 71 -6.83 -5.51 21.25
N ASP A 72 -7.45 -6.54 20.67
CA ASP A 72 -6.85 -7.35 19.60
C ASP A 72 -6.62 -6.52 18.33
N ALA A 73 -7.56 -5.65 17.96
CA ALA A 73 -7.40 -4.73 16.83
C ALA A 73 -6.22 -3.76 17.06
N VAL A 74 -6.08 -3.22 18.27
CA VAL A 74 -4.95 -2.36 18.66
C VAL A 74 -3.63 -3.13 18.61
N ASN A 75 -3.59 -4.35 19.15
CA ASN A 75 -2.39 -5.20 19.12
C ASN A 75 -1.95 -5.50 17.67
N HIS A 76 -2.90 -5.85 16.80
CA HIS A 76 -2.62 -6.07 15.38
C HIS A 76 -2.11 -4.80 14.69
N ALA A 77 -2.65 -3.63 15.02
CA ALA A 77 -2.17 -2.36 14.50
C ALA A 77 -0.73 -2.05 14.98
N LEU A 78 -0.43 -2.28 16.26
CA LEU A 78 0.91 -2.11 16.82
C LEU A 78 1.93 -3.05 16.17
N ASP A 79 1.58 -4.31 15.98
CA ASP A 79 2.48 -5.29 15.35
C ASP A 79 2.71 -4.99 13.86
N ARG A 80 1.74 -4.40 13.18
CA ARG A 80 1.94 -3.88 11.81
C ARG A 80 2.95 -2.73 11.82
N SER A 81 2.80 -1.77 12.74
CA SER A 81 3.72 -0.64 12.88
C SER A 81 5.14 -1.07 13.22
N ARG A 82 5.31 -2.01 14.16
CA ARG A 82 6.62 -2.59 14.52
C ARG A 82 7.32 -3.22 13.32
N ARG A 83 6.59 -4.01 12.51
CA ARG A 83 7.12 -4.63 11.29
C ARG A 83 7.47 -3.64 10.18
N ALA A 84 6.79 -2.49 10.14
CA ALA A 84 7.11 -1.41 9.21
C ALA A 84 8.41 -0.70 9.63
N LEU A 85 8.55 -0.35 10.92
CA LEU A 85 9.76 0.29 11.45
C LEU A 85 10.99 -0.60 11.28
N ALA A 86 10.90 -1.87 11.66
CA ALA A 86 12.00 -2.82 11.51
C ALA A 86 12.48 -2.95 10.04
N PHE A 87 11.57 -2.80 9.08
CA PHE A 87 11.93 -2.79 7.67
C PHE A 87 12.62 -1.49 7.25
N VAL A 88 12.13 -0.34 7.70
CA VAL A 88 12.77 0.97 7.44
C VAL A 88 14.19 0.99 8.01
N ASP A 89 14.38 0.46 9.23
CA ASP A 89 15.70 0.36 9.86
C ASP A 89 16.64 -0.55 9.06
N ALA A 90 16.16 -1.71 8.61
CA ALA A 90 16.94 -2.62 7.77
C ALA A 90 17.28 -2.01 6.40
N ALA A 91 16.35 -1.25 5.81
CA ALA A 91 16.55 -0.53 4.56
C ALA A 91 17.61 0.58 4.71
N ALA A 92 17.49 1.40 5.76
CA ALA A 92 18.45 2.44 6.08
C ALA A 92 19.86 1.87 6.33
N ALA A 93 19.94 0.73 7.04
CA ALA A 93 21.21 0.06 7.29
C ALA A 93 21.95 -0.35 6.00
N ARG A 94 21.23 -0.70 4.93
CA ARG A 94 21.79 -1.09 3.62
C ARG A 94 22.22 0.10 2.76
N LEU A 95 21.64 1.26 3.00
CA LEU A 95 21.96 2.50 2.28
C LEU A 95 23.06 3.31 2.97
N ARG A 96 23.73 2.78 3.99
CA ARG A 96 24.92 3.42 4.58
C ARG A 96 26.14 3.44 3.67
N ASP A 97 26.09 2.72 2.56
CA ASP A 97 27.16 2.69 1.56
C ASP A 97 26.93 3.80 0.52
N ASP A 98 27.82 4.80 0.52
CA ASP A 98 27.81 5.91 -0.43
C ASP A 98 28.19 5.47 -1.85
N THR A 99 28.77 4.28 -1.99
CA THR A 99 29.12 3.68 -3.28
C THR A 99 28.03 2.77 -3.83
N ALA A 100 26.88 2.67 -3.16
CA ALA A 100 25.75 1.86 -3.62
C ALA A 100 25.26 2.33 -5.01
N GLU A 101 25.10 1.37 -5.91
CA GLU A 101 24.67 1.59 -7.29
C GLU A 101 23.33 0.90 -7.57
N CYS A 102 22.53 1.50 -8.44
CA CYS A 102 21.31 0.88 -8.91
C CYS A 102 21.63 -0.32 -9.81
N ALA A 103 21.13 -1.52 -9.52
CA ALA A 103 21.35 -2.69 -10.39
C ALA A 103 20.65 -2.62 -11.77
N VAL A 104 19.83 -1.59 -12.03
CA VAL A 104 19.11 -1.41 -13.31
C VAL A 104 19.80 -0.38 -14.20
N CYS A 105 20.15 0.79 -13.68
CA CYS A 105 20.82 1.84 -14.46
C CYS A 105 22.32 1.95 -14.19
N PHE A 106 22.85 1.22 -13.20
CA PHE A 106 24.26 1.23 -12.77
C PHE A 106 24.77 2.61 -12.32
N GLU A 107 23.87 3.54 -12.01
CA GLU A 107 24.21 4.85 -11.49
C GLU A 107 24.28 4.84 -9.96
N ARG A 108 25.20 5.63 -9.41
CA ARG A 108 25.35 5.83 -7.96
C ARG A 108 24.07 6.41 -7.36
N LEU A 109 23.69 5.87 -6.21
CA LEU A 109 22.45 6.21 -5.52
C LEU A 109 22.56 7.41 -4.60
N ALA A 110 23.78 7.84 -4.25
CA ALA A 110 24.03 9.02 -3.44
C ALA A 110 23.34 10.26 -4.03
N GLY A 111 22.58 10.98 -3.21
CA GLY A 111 21.83 12.18 -3.62
C GLY A 111 20.57 11.91 -4.45
N ARG A 112 20.19 10.65 -4.66
CA ARG A 112 19.00 10.27 -5.45
C ARG A 112 17.86 9.76 -4.58
N HIS A 113 16.68 9.70 -5.18
CA HIS A 113 15.58 8.93 -4.63
C HIS A 113 15.86 7.45 -4.78
N VAL A 114 15.94 6.72 -3.67
CA VAL A 114 16.19 5.29 -3.63
C VAL A 114 14.96 4.58 -3.10
N THR A 115 14.51 3.58 -3.83
CA THR A 115 13.41 2.71 -3.42
C THR A 115 13.95 1.35 -3.01
N VAL A 116 13.59 0.92 -1.80
CA VAL A 116 13.95 -0.39 -1.25
C VAL A 116 12.74 -1.32 -1.32
N LEU A 117 12.92 -2.47 -1.95
CA LEU A 117 11.90 -3.52 -2.05
C LEU A 117 11.83 -4.36 -0.77
N ARG A 118 10.80 -5.20 -0.61
CA ARG A 118 10.64 -6.01 0.62
C ARG A 118 11.78 -7.01 0.84
N CYS A 119 12.43 -7.42 -0.25
CA CYS A 119 13.64 -8.24 -0.24
C CYS A 119 14.94 -7.48 0.13
N LEU A 120 14.85 -6.21 0.56
CA LEU A 120 15.97 -5.33 0.94
C LEU A 120 16.93 -4.92 -0.18
N HIS A 121 16.66 -5.29 -1.43
CA HIS A 121 17.36 -4.73 -2.57
C HIS A 121 16.90 -3.30 -2.86
N HIS A 122 17.86 -2.43 -3.18
CA HIS A 122 17.65 -1.02 -3.47
C HIS A 122 17.80 -0.72 -4.96
N PHE A 123 17.04 0.26 -5.43
CA PHE A 123 17.03 0.71 -6.81
C PHE A 123 16.78 2.21 -6.87
N ASP A 124 17.24 2.86 -7.93
CA ASP A 124 16.87 4.22 -8.24
C ASP A 124 15.34 4.35 -8.41
N GLY A 125 14.76 5.43 -7.87
CA GLY A 125 13.32 5.66 -7.84
C GLY A 125 12.69 5.73 -9.24
N GLN A 126 13.39 6.30 -10.23
CA GLN A 126 12.91 6.35 -11.62
C GLN A 126 12.96 4.96 -12.27
N CYS A 127 13.94 4.14 -11.93
CA CYS A 127 13.99 2.75 -12.37
C CYS A 127 12.80 1.95 -11.84
N VAL A 128 12.44 2.11 -10.56
CA VAL A 128 11.24 1.44 -9.99
C VAL A 128 9.95 1.96 -10.61
N ALA A 129 9.82 3.27 -10.84
CA ALA A 129 8.65 3.85 -11.50
C ALA A 129 8.45 3.28 -12.92
N ARG A 130 9.54 3.14 -13.69
CA ARG A 130 9.51 2.49 -15.01
C ARG A 130 9.11 1.02 -14.94
N MET A 131 9.61 0.28 -13.94
CA MET A 131 9.21 -1.11 -13.72
C MET A 131 7.71 -1.24 -13.40
N LEU A 132 7.17 -0.37 -12.53
CA LEU A 132 5.73 -0.31 -12.23
C LEU A 132 4.88 0.00 -13.47
N ALA A 133 5.31 0.96 -14.29
CA ALA A 133 4.62 1.32 -15.52
C ALA A 133 4.63 0.15 -16.53
N ALA A 134 5.77 -0.54 -16.66
CA ALA A 134 5.90 -1.71 -17.52
C ALA A 134 5.03 -2.89 -17.06
N SER A 135 4.90 -3.12 -15.73
CA SER A 135 3.98 -4.11 -15.17
C SER A 135 2.52 -3.77 -15.48
N SER A 136 2.15 -2.48 -15.36
CA SER A 136 0.79 -2.00 -15.66
C SER A 136 0.41 -2.17 -17.13
N ALA A 137 1.36 -1.99 -18.05
CA ALA A 137 1.12 -2.06 -19.49
C ALA A 137 0.90 -3.48 -20.04
N ARG A 138 1.33 -4.53 -19.32
CA ARG A 138 1.33 -5.92 -19.83
C ARG A 138 0.13 -6.78 -19.43
N GLY A 139 -0.82 -6.28 -18.66
CA GLY A 139 -2.01 -7.08 -18.37
C GLY A 139 -2.85 -6.58 -17.21
N GLY A 140 -3.91 -5.85 -17.56
CA GLY A 140 -5.14 -5.70 -16.78
C GLY A 140 -5.04 -4.78 -15.57
N GLY A 141 -5.94 -3.79 -15.49
CA GLY A 141 -6.06 -2.83 -14.39
C GLY A 141 -6.48 -3.41 -13.03
N GLY A 142 -5.82 -4.48 -12.59
CA GLY A 142 -6.02 -5.15 -11.30
C GLY A 142 -4.79 -5.08 -10.38
N ALA A 143 -4.83 -5.81 -9.27
CA ALA A 143 -3.80 -5.80 -8.21
C ALA A 143 -2.34 -6.03 -8.68
N SER A 144 -2.15 -6.70 -9.83
CA SER A 144 -0.85 -6.97 -10.46
C SER A 144 -0.17 -5.70 -10.99
N ALA A 145 -0.94 -4.70 -11.44
CA ALA A 145 -0.45 -3.42 -11.97
C ALA A 145 0.34 -2.59 -10.92
N ARG A 146 0.26 -2.96 -9.64
CA ARG A 146 0.94 -2.29 -8.52
C ARG A 146 2.09 -3.12 -7.97
N THR A 147 2.61 -4.10 -8.72
CA THR A 147 3.70 -4.98 -8.28
C THR A 147 4.97 -4.79 -9.10
N VAL A 148 6.11 -4.83 -8.42
CA VAL A 148 7.45 -4.89 -9.01
C VAL A 148 8.09 -6.20 -8.61
N THR A 149 8.56 -6.95 -9.59
CA THR A 149 9.39 -8.13 -9.36
C THR A 149 10.85 -7.68 -9.26
N CYS A 150 11.51 -8.02 -8.15
CA CYS A 150 12.91 -7.66 -7.95
C CYS A 150 13.79 -8.29 -9.06
N PRO A 151 14.60 -7.52 -9.81
CA PRO A 151 15.48 -8.06 -10.84
C PRO A 151 16.57 -9.01 -10.30
N LEU A 152 16.95 -8.87 -9.03
CA LEU A 152 18.03 -9.64 -8.41
C LEU A 152 17.57 -10.99 -7.84
N CYS A 153 16.44 -11.00 -7.13
CA CYS A 153 15.96 -12.19 -6.41
C CYS A 153 14.56 -12.67 -6.84
N ARG A 154 13.93 -11.98 -7.81
CA ARG A 154 12.60 -12.29 -8.34
C ARG A 154 11.45 -12.27 -7.33
N VAL A 155 11.68 -11.80 -6.11
CA VAL A 155 10.62 -11.63 -5.10
C VAL A 155 9.68 -10.49 -5.54
N PRO A 156 8.37 -10.73 -5.67
CA PRO A 156 7.40 -9.70 -6.00
C PRO A 156 7.16 -8.77 -4.80
N THR A 157 7.10 -7.47 -5.04
CA THR A 157 6.82 -6.45 -4.03
C THR A 157 5.69 -5.55 -4.51
N ARG A 158 4.62 -5.43 -3.72
CA ARG A 158 3.52 -4.48 -3.95
C ARG A 158 3.99 -3.05 -3.65
N ARG A 159 3.47 -2.06 -4.38
CA ARG A 159 3.75 -0.62 -4.21
C ARG A 159 3.51 -0.12 -2.78
N LYS A 160 2.52 -0.66 -2.06
CA LYS A 160 2.28 -0.29 -0.65
C LYS A 160 3.33 -0.83 0.34
N ASN A 161 4.17 -1.77 -0.09
CA ASN A 161 5.14 -2.48 0.74
C ASN A 161 6.61 -2.11 0.41
N MET A 162 6.84 -1.10 -0.43
CA MET A 162 8.17 -0.53 -0.69
C MET A 162 8.32 0.77 0.08
N CYS A 163 9.55 1.16 0.36
CA CYS A 163 9.85 2.47 0.93
C CYS A 163 10.81 3.23 0.02
N THR A 164 10.54 4.51 -0.17
CA THR A 164 11.36 5.41 -0.99
C THR A 164 11.88 6.52 -0.12
N PHE A 165 13.19 6.78 -0.21
CA PHE A 165 13.89 7.77 0.60
C PHE A 165 14.82 8.60 -0.29
N VAL A 166 15.26 9.75 0.19
CA VAL A 166 16.40 10.46 -0.40
C VAL A 166 17.66 9.88 0.25
N HIS A 167 18.58 9.33 -0.55
CA HIS A 167 19.86 8.87 -0.03
C HIS A 167 20.75 10.09 0.18
N GLY A 168 21.13 10.34 1.44
CA GLY A 168 22.03 11.44 1.79
C GLY A 168 23.40 11.14 1.21
N GLY A 169 23.71 11.75 0.07
CA GLY A 169 25.09 11.75 -0.41
C GLY A 169 25.92 12.58 0.56
N SER A 170 27.00 12.01 1.08
CA SER A 170 28.09 12.79 1.64
C SER A 170 28.53 13.78 0.55
N SER A 171 28.17 15.07 0.70
CA SER A 171 28.79 16.11 -0.11
C SER A 171 30.31 15.99 0.06
N PRO A 172 31.09 15.98 -1.03
CA PRO A 172 32.55 16.04 -0.93
C PRO A 172 33.02 17.33 -0.25
#